data_AF-E9I1Z0-F1
#
_entry.id   AF-E9I1Z0-F1
#
_cell.length_a   1.000
_cell.length_b   1.000
_cell.length_c   1.000
_cell.angle_alpha   90.00
_cell.angle_beta   90.00
_cell.angle_gamma   90.00
#
_symmetry.space_group_name_H-M   'P 1'
#
loop_
_entity.id
_entity.type
_entity.pdbx_description
1 polymer ?
#
loop_
_entity_poly.entity_id
_entity_poly.type
_entity_poly.pdbx_seq_one_letter_code
_entity_poly.pdbx_strand_id
1 'polypeptide(L)'
;ERNWQRFSFILDQYQEQPHLIDSHLDGLLTKIINIIREEGLDYEVKHVAFCCLYFILKVRGFKVVARHLPHETADLEPLLHYWENQDPGVQLKWETHNGLLLWLSIVVKIPFHLQRFDTSTSEPIMERILNVCKKYLAGTTKALDMAFYVSAIYLTRPDVKDSYLPGFINWAHEVLTKDSAQFKEGVLSTLAGVFKHGQREQMMEHAHAVLRTILTIKFQPSELLIVKKPLVKVTQRI
;
A
#
# COMPACT_ATOMS: atom_id res chain seq x y z
N GLU A 1 -22.76 -3.16 15.67
CA GLU A 1 -21.58 -2.78 16.50
C GLU A 1 -21.03 -3.86 17.44
N ARG A 2 -21.84 -4.57 18.25
CA ARG A 2 -21.31 -5.48 19.30
C ARG A 2 -20.41 -6.65 18.82
N ASN A 3 -20.61 -7.18 17.62
CA ASN A 3 -19.89 -8.39 17.18
C ASN A 3 -18.43 -8.11 16.78
N TRP A 4 -18.15 -7.01 16.08
CA TRP A 4 -16.78 -6.68 15.69
C TRP A 4 -15.93 -6.23 16.88
N GLN A 5 -16.53 -5.52 17.84
CA GLN A 5 -15.86 -5.12 19.09
C GLN A 5 -15.46 -6.32 19.95
N ARG A 6 -16.30 -7.36 19.96
CA ARG A 6 -15.96 -8.62 20.61
C ARG A 6 -14.83 -9.35 19.87
N PHE A 7 -14.87 -9.35 18.54
CA PHE A 7 -13.81 -9.93 17.71
C PHE A 7 -12.46 -9.26 17.98
N SER A 8 -12.42 -7.92 17.99
CA SER A 8 -11.20 -7.17 18.30
C SER A 8 -10.71 -7.44 19.72
N PHE A 9 -11.60 -7.45 20.71
CA PHE A 9 -11.26 -7.77 22.10
C PHE A 9 -10.60 -9.15 22.25
N ILE A 10 -11.16 -10.18 21.59
CA ILE A 10 -10.61 -11.54 21.61
C ILE A 10 -9.24 -11.57 20.95
N LEU A 11 -9.09 -10.97 19.76
CA LEU A 11 -7.82 -10.96 19.05
C LEU A 11 -6.73 -10.21 19.82
N ASP A 12 -7.09 -9.14 20.53
CA ASP A 12 -6.13 -8.35 21.32
C ASP A 12 -5.44 -9.19 22.41
N GLN A 13 -6.08 -10.25 22.91
CA GLN A 13 -5.50 -11.16 23.90
C GLN A 13 -4.30 -11.95 23.36
N TYR A 14 -4.13 -12.03 22.03
CA TYR A 14 -3.05 -12.77 21.39
C TYR A 14 -1.85 -11.89 21.02
N GLN A 15 -1.81 -10.61 21.40
CA GLN A 15 -0.68 -9.72 21.05
C GLN A 15 0.68 -10.22 21.59
N GLU A 16 0.70 -10.83 22.79
CA GLU A 16 1.93 -11.36 23.39
C GLU A 16 2.42 -12.65 22.69
N GLN A 17 1.49 -13.46 22.18
CA GLN A 17 1.81 -14.69 21.44
C GLN A 17 0.98 -14.79 20.14
N PRO A 18 1.29 -13.99 19.10
CA PRO A 18 0.45 -13.88 17.91
C PRO A 18 0.37 -15.15 17.07
N HIS A 19 1.36 -16.04 17.18
CA HIS A 19 1.39 -17.29 16.42
C HIS A 19 0.29 -18.28 16.84
N LEU A 20 -0.33 -18.08 18.01
CA LEU A 20 -1.43 -18.93 18.49
C LEU A 20 -2.69 -18.83 17.62
N ILE A 21 -2.84 -17.77 16.82
CA ILE A 21 -3.99 -17.65 15.91
C ILE A 21 -3.76 -18.32 14.55
N ASP A 22 -2.56 -18.84 14.28
CA ASP A 22 -2.14 -19.32 12.95
C ASP A 22 -3.04 -20.44 12.43
N SER A 23 -3.44 -21.38 13.30
CA SER A 23 -4.36 -22.48 12.96
C SER A 23 -5.76 -22.02 12.55
N HIS A 24 -6.12 -20.77 12.84
CA HIS A 24 -7.43 -20.19 12.55
C HIS A 24 -7.38 -19.13 11.44
N LEU A 25 -6.19 -18.72 10.98
CA LEU A 25 -6.04 -17.62 10.03
C LEU A 25 -6.78 -17.89 8.71
N ASP A 26 -6.59 -19.06 8.11
CA ASP A 26 -7.24 -19.40 6.83
C ASP A 26 -8.76 -19.27 6.94
N GLY A 27 -9.36 -19.93 7.93
CA GLY A 27 -10.81 -19.92 8.11
C GLY A 27 -11.38 -18.53 8.41
N LEU A 28 -10.66 -17.70 9.15
CA LEU A 28 -11.07 -16.31 9.43
C LEU A 28 -10.96 -15.44 8.18
N LEU A 29 -9.83 -15.51 7.48
CA LEU A 29 -9.56 -14.70 6.31
C LEU A 29 -10.48 -15.08 5.15
N THR A 30 -10.74 -16.36 4.89
CA THR A 30 -11.71 -16.78 3.86
C THR A 30 -13.08 -16.16 4.08
N LYS A 31 -13.59 -16.14 5.33
CA LYS A 31 -14.89 -15.53 5.64
C LYS A 31 -14.89 -14.03 5.38
N ILE A 32 -13.84 -13.32 5.80
CA ILE A 32 -13.70 -11.88 5.60
C ILE A 32 -13.62 -11.54 4.10
N ILE A 33 -12.84 -12.31 3.35
CA ILE A 33 -12.64 -12.12 1.91
C ILE A 33 -13.91 -12.36 1.12
N ASN A 34 -14.70 -13.38 1.49
CA ASN A 34 -15.99 -13.62 0.87
C ASN A 34 -16.94 -12.43 1.07
N ILE A 35 -16.98 -11.83 2.27
CA ILE A 35 -17.81 -10.63 2.54
C ILE A 35 -17.32 -9.44 1.70
N ILE A 36 -16.01 -9.23 1.57
CA ILE A 36 -15.48 -8.11 0.78
C ILE A 36 -15.83 -8.26 -0.70
N ARG A 37 -15.70 -9.49 -1.24
CA ARG A 37 -15.98 -9.82 -2.65
C ARG A 37 -17.46 -9.84 -2.99
N GLU A 38 -18.35 -10.07 -2.02
CA GLU A 38 -19.78 -10.18 -2.28
C GLU A 38 -20.35 -8.89 -2.89
N GLU A 39 -20.87 -8.99 -4.10
CA GLU A 39 -21.47 -7.87 -4.82
C GLU A 39 -22.82 -7.50 -4.19
N GLY A 40 -23.16 -6.21 -4.21
CA GLY A 40 -24.43 -5.73 -3.66
C GLY A 40 -24.52 -5.63 -2.14
N LEU A 41 -23.49 -6.07 -1.38
CA LEU A 41 -23.43 -5.79 0.06
C LEU A 41 -23.20 -4.31 0.34
N ASP A 42 -23.89 -3.84 1.38
CA ASP A 42 -23.75 -2.48 1.89
C ASP A 42 -22.31 -2.15 2.32
N TYR A 43 -21.93 -0.89 2.12
CA TYR A 43 -20.61 -0.39 2.45
C TYR A 43 -20.25 -0.62 3.92
N GLU A 44 -21.17 -0.41 4.87
CA GLU A 44 -20.85 -0.56 6.29
C GLU A 44 -20.57 -2.02 6.65
N VAL A 45 -21.20 -2.98 5.96
CA VAL A 45 -20.90 -4.42 6.14
C VAL A 45 -19.49 -4.74 5.64
N LYS A 46 -19.13 -4.28 4.43
CA LYS A 46 -17.77 -4.46 3.89
C LYS A 46 -16.73 -3.76 4.75
N HIS A 47 -17.04 -2.57 5.26
CA HIS A 47 -16.17 -1.83 6.15
C HIS A 47 -15.91 -2.59 7.46
N VAL A 48 -16.93 -3.22 8.05
CA VAL A 48 -16.72 -4.09 9.23
C VAL A 48 -15.80 -5.27 8.89
N ALA A 49 -15.90 -5.86 7.71
CA ALA A 49 -14.98 -6.91 7.25
C ALA A 49 -13.54 -6.39 7.13
N PHE A 50 -13.34 -5.18 6.58
CA PHE A 50 -12.04 -4.53 6.55
C PHE A 50 -11.49 -4.19 7.95
N CYS A 51 -12.33 -3.80 8.90
CA CYS A 51 -11.94 -3.62 10.30
C CYS A 51 -11.45 -4.94 10.91
N CYS A 52 -12.16 -6.05 10.68
CA CYS A 52 -11.72 -7.37 11.13
C CYS A 52 -10.38 -7.77 10.49
N LEU A 53 -10.21 -7.54 9.19
CA LEU A 53 -8.94 -7.77 8.49
C LEU A 53 -7.82 -6.96 9.14
N TYR A 54 -8.04 -5.67 9.39
CA TYR A 54 -7.06 -4.81 10.03
C TYR A 54 -6.67 -5.31 11.43
N PHE A 55 -7.60 -5.79 12.24
CA PHE A 55 -7.27 -6.33 13.56
C PHE A 55 -6.41 -7.60 13.48
N ILE A 56 -6.65 -8.47 12.49
CA ILE A 56 -5.77 -9.62 12.24
C ILE A 56 -4.37 -9.13 11.83
N LEU A 57 -4.28 -8.10 10.97
CA LEU A 57 -3.00 -7.49 10.57
C LEU A 57 -2.25 -6.91 11.76
N LYS A 58 -2.94 -6.21 12.66
CA LYS A 58 -2.39 -5.60 13.87
C LYS A 58 -1.76 -6.66 14.78
N VAL A 59 -2.44 -7.78 14.99
CA VAL A 59 -1.98 -8.85 15.90
C VAL A 59 -0.88 -9.68 15.25
N ARG A 60 -1.13 -10.21 14.04
CA ARG A 60 -0.24 -11.22 13.44
C ARG A 60 0.88 -10.65 12.58
N GLY A 61 0.65 -9.47 12.01
CA GLY A 61 1.54 -8.80 11.07
C GLY A 61 1.21 -9.10 9.61
N PHE A 62 1.31 -8.05 8.78
CA PHE A 62 0.86 -8.10 7.38
C PHE A 62 1.53 -9.17 6.51
N LYS A 63 2.81 -9.49 6.76
CA LYS A 63 3.55 -10.44 5.92
C LYS A 63 3.01 -11.86 6.01
N VAL A 64 2.49 -12.25 7.18
CA VAL A 64 1.91 -13.57 7.36
C VAL A 64 0.51 -13.56 6.77
N VAL A 65 -0.33 -12.59 7.13
CA VAL A 65 -1.69 -12.45 6.59
C VAL A 65 -1.71 -12.41 5.06
N ALA A 66 -0.79 -11.66 4.43
CA ALA A 66 -0.71 -11.55 2.98
C ALA A 66 -0.49 -12.90 2.26
N ARG A 67 0.09 -13.91 2.93
CA ARG A 67 0.29 -15.25 2.34
C ARG A 67 -1.01 -16.04 2.25
N HIS A 68 -2.00 -15.71 3.07
CA HIS A 68 -3.30 -16.38 3.14
C HIS A 68 -4.37 -15.68 2.30
N LEU A 69 -4.08 -14.47 1.82
CA LEU A 69 -4.98 -13.72 0.96
C LEU A 69 -4.96 -14.26 -0.49
N PRO A 70 -6.05 -14.10 -1.25
CA PRO A 70 -6.12 -14.63 -2.62
C PRO A 70 -5.14 -13.89 -3.55
N HIS A 71 -4.55 -14.64 -4.48
CA HIS A 71 -3.56 -14.15 -5.46
C HIS A 71 -4.14 -14.21 -6.88
N GLU A 72 -5.39 -13.77 -7.04
CA GLU A 72 -6.16 -13.95 -8.27
C GLU A 72 -6.11 -12.69 -9.14
N THR A 73 -5.92 -12.86 -10.45
CA THR A 73 -5.94 -11.75 -11.42
C THR A 73 -7.32 -11.11 -11.53
N ALA A 74 -8.37 -11.89 -11.30
CA ALA A 74 -9.75 -11.45 -11.35
C ALA A 74 -10.08 -10.36 -10.32
N ASP A 75 -9.28 -10.23 -9.26
CA ASP A 75 -9.48 -9.20 -8.23
C ASP A 75 -9.02 -7.80 -8.67
N LEU A 76 -8.17 -7.69 -9.71
CA LEU A 76 -7.50 -6.43 -10.03
C LEU A 76 -8.48 -5.33 -10.46
N GLU A 77 -9.33 -5.63 -11.43
CA GLU A 77 -10.29 -4.65 -11.96
C GLU A 77 -11.38 -4.29 -10.93
N PRO A 78 -12.03 -5.24 -10.24
CA PRO A 78 -13.00 -4.90 -9.19
C PRO A 78 -12.41 -4.05 -8.07
N LEU A 79 -11.15 -4.29 -7.70
CA LEU A 79 -10.46 -3.55 -6.66
C LEU A 79 -10.18 -2.09 -7.07
N LEU A 80 -9.75 -1.86 -8.31
CA LEU A 80 -9.56 -0.50 -8.84
C LEU A 80 -10.90 0.21 -9.04
N HIS A 81 -11.89 -0.49 -9.59
CA HIS A 81 -13.25 0.00 -9.76
C HIS A 81 -13.87 0.41 -8.42
N TYR A 82 -13.62 -0.34 -7.35
CA TYR A 82 -14.07 0.01 -6.01
C TYR A 82 -13.48 1.34 -5.56
N TRP A 83 -12.20 1.65 -5.82
CA TRP A 83 -11.63 2.96 -5.46
C TRP A 83 -12.16 4.13 -6.29
N GLU A 84 -12.43 3.89 -7.56
CA GLU A 84 -12.83 4.92 -8.53
C GLU A 84 -14.30 5.31 -8.37
N ASN A 85 -15.17 4.34 -8.09
CA ASN A 85 -16.62 4.54 -8.03
C ASN A 85 -17.10 4.71 -6.59
N GLN A 86 -16.39 5.55 -5.84
CA GLN A 86 -16.83 5.96 -4.50
C GLN A 86 -17.92 7.01 -4.62
N ASP A 87 -19.02 6.84 -3.88
CA ASP A 87 -20.08 7.83 -3.82
C ASP A 87 -19.51 9.18 -3.34
N PRO A 88 -19.84 10.31 -4.00
CA PRO A 88 -19.28 11.63 -3.66
C PRO A 88 -19.48 12.07 -2.20
N GLY A 89 -20.41 11.44 -1.47
CA GLY A 89 -20.67 11.69 -0.05
C GLY A 89 -20.05 10.67 0.92
N VAL A 90 -19.53 9.55 0.43
CA VAL A 90 -18.96 8.48 1.26
C VAL A 90 -17.44 8.59 1.27
N GLN A 91 -16.90 9.15 2.35
CA GLN A 91 -15.46 9.08 2.59
C GLN A 91 -15.12 7.71 3.16
N LEU A 92 -14.42 6.90 2.36
CA LEU A 92 -13.86 5.64 2.81
C LEU A 92 -13.06 5.82 4.10
N LYS A 93 -13.36 4.97 5.08
CA LYS A 93 -12.64 4.90 6.34
C LYS A 93 -11.27 4.27 6.12
N TRP A 94 -10.30 4.63 6.94
CA TRP A 94 -8.89 4.30 6.70
C TRP A 94 -8.61 2.78 6.78
N GLU A 95 -9.41 2.00 7.53
CA GLU A 95 -9.32 0.54 7.59
C GLU A 95 -9.62 -0.09 6.22
N THR A 96 -10.64 0.43 5.53
CA THR A 96 -11.00 0.02 4.17
C THR A 96 -9.85 0.34 3.21
N HIS A 97 -9.29 1.56 3.29
CA HIS A 97 -8.12 1.93 2.50
C HIS A 97 -6.93 1.01 2.74
N ASN A 98 -6.64 0.68 4.01
CA ASN A 98 -5.54 -0.19 4.37
C ASN A 98 -5.71 -1.60 3.81
N GLY A 99 -6.91 -2.18 3.93
CA GLY A 99 -7.22 -3.50 3.38
C GLY A 99 -7.14 -3.56 1.86
N LEU A 100 -7.65 -2.55 1.16
CA LEU A 100 -7.54 -2.48 -0.30
C LEU A 100 -6.09 -2.31 -0.76
N LEU A 101 -5.29 -1.47 -0.10
CA LEU A 101 -3.86 -1.32 -0.41
C LEU A 101 -3.06 -2.60 -0.13
N LEU A 102 -3.41 -3.34 0.93
CA LEU A 102 -2.85 -4.65 1.19
C LEU A 102 -3.14 -5.63 0.06
N TRP A 103 -4.39 -5.70 -0.36
CA TRP A 103 -4.79 -6.62 -1.43
C TRP A 103 -4.14 -6.23 -2.76
N LEU A 104 -4.07 -4.93 -3.08
CA LEU A 104 -3.33 -4.43 -4.23
C LEU A 104 -1.85 -4.86 -4.15
N SER A 105 -1.22 -4.82 -2.97
CA SER A 105 0.19 -5.24 -2.79
C SER A 105 0.46 -6.72 -3.10
N ILE A 106 -0.60 -7.54 -3.17
CA ILE A 106 -0.56 -8.94 -3.58
C ILE A 106 -0.80 -9.04 -5.09
N VAL A 107 -1.85 -8.40 -5.58
CA VAL A 107 -2.25 -8.47 -7.00
C VAL A 107 -1.17 -7.88 -7.91
N VAL A 108 -0.48 -6.81 -7.49
CA VAL A 108 0.66 -6.28 -8.25
C VAL A 108 1.88 -7.22 -8.29
N LYS A 109 1.91 -8.32 -7.54
CA LYS A 109 3.00 -9.30 -7.63
C LYS A 109 2.71 -10.46 -8.58
N ILE A 110 1.53 -10.51 -9.18
CA ILE A 110 1.15 -11.57 -10.09
C ILE A 110 2.11 -11.59 -11.30
N PRO A 111 2.57 -12.78 -11.76
CA PRO A 111 3.60 -12.93 -12.79
C PRO A 111 3.07 -12.73 -14.24
N PHE A 112 2.19 -11.76 -14.46
CA PHE A 112 1.69 -11.40 -15.78
C PHE A 112 1.87 -9.90 -16.01
N HIS A 113 2.20 -9.51 -17.24
CA HIS A 113 2.28 -8.11 -17.63
C HIS A 113 0.96 -7.39 -17.35
N LEU A 114 0.99 -6.26 -16.63
CA LEU A 114 -0.22 -5.56 -16.21
C LEU A 114 -1.05 -5.06 -17.39
N GLN A 115 -0.40 -4.72 -18.51
CA GLN A 115 -1.06 -4.30 -19.75
C GLN A 115 -2.08 -5.33 -20.27
N ARG A 116 -1.95 -6.62 -19.91
CA ARG A 116 -2.92 -7.66 -20.29
C ARG A 116 -4.30 -7.45 -19.69
N PHE A 117 -4.41 -6.62 -18.66
CA PHE A 117 -5.66 -6.31 -17.98
C PHE A 117 -6.25 -4.96 -18.43
N ASP A 118 -5.61 -4.27 -19.37
CA ASP A 118 -6.15 -3.03 -19.92
C ASP A 118 -7.45 -3.32 -20.68
N THR A 119 -8.44 -2.46 -20.46
CA THR A 119 -9.70 -2.46 -21.22
C THR A 119 -9.73 -1.23 -22.11
N SER A 120 -10.47 -1.28 -23.22
CA SER A 120 -10.55 -0.16 -24.18
C SER A 120 -11.29 1.07 -23.63
N THR A 121 -11.96 0.94 -22.49
CA THR A 121 -12.86 1.95 -21.93
C THR A 121 -12.27 2.72 -20.75
N SER A 122 -11.17 2.23 -20.19
CA SER A 122 -10.55 2.79 -18.98
C SER A 122 -9.12 3.24 -19.28
N GLU A 123 -8.59 4.12 -18.43
CA GLU A 123 -7.17 4.44 -18.44
C GLU A 123 -6.32 3.17 -18.25
N PRO A 124 -5.07 3.13 -18.76
CA PRO A 124 -4.18 2.00 -18.55
C PRO A 124 -4.04 1.65 -17.08
N ILE A 125 -4.06 0.36 -16.77
CA ILE A 125 -4.13 -0.12 -15.38
C ILE A 125 -2.90 0.29 -14.56
N MET A 126 -1.75 0.38 -15.23
CA MET A 126 -0.51 0.87 -14.64
C MET A 126 -0.65 2.34 -14.19
N GLU A 127 -1.31 3.18 -14.97
CA GLU A 127 -1.55 4.58 -14.63
C GLU A 127 -2.54 4.71 -13.48
N ARG A 128 -3.64 3.93 -13.51
CA ARG A 128 -4.62 3.86 -12.42
C ARG A 128 -3.97 3.47 -11.09
N ILE A 129 -3.16 2.41 -11.08
CA ILE A 129 -2.41 1.95 -9.89
C ILE A 129 -1.46 3.03 -9.39
N LEU A 130 -0.73 3.70 -10.29
CA LEU A 130 0.19 4.77 -9.91
C LEU A 130 -0.56 5.96 -9.28
N ASN A 131 -1.70 6.34 -9.83
CA ASN A 131 -2.53 7.42 -9.32
C ASN A 131 -3.07 7.10 -7.93
N VAL A 132 -3.53 5.87 -7.70
CA VAL A 132 -3.91 5.36 -6.37
C VAL A 132 -2.71 5.47 -5.41
N CYS A 133 -1.53 4.98 -5.80
CA CYS A 133 -0.34 5.05 -4.97
C CYS A 133 -0.01 6.51 -4.57
N LYS A 134 0.08 7.42 -5.54
CA LYS A 134 0.38 8.85 -5.28
C LYS A 134 -0.65 9.51 -4.36
N LYS A 135 -1.95 9.23 -4.58
CA LYS A 135 -3.05 9.75 -3.75
C LYS A 135 -2.88 9.36 -2.27
N TYR A 136 -2.57 8.09 -1.99
CA TYR A 136 -2.42 7.62 -0.61
C TYR A 136 -1.09 8.02 0.04
N LEU A 137 -0.04 8.27 -0.74
CA LEU A 137 1.20 8.85 -0.24
C LEU A 137 1.04 10.31 0.23
N ALA A 138 0.10 11.06 -0.37
CA ALA A 138 -0.23 12.43 0.02
C ALA A 138 -1.04 12.53 1.32
N GLY A 139 -1.66 11.43 1.76
CA GLY A 139 -2.56 11.40 2.89
C GLY A 139 -1.86 11.26 4.25
N THR A 140 -2.54 11.66 5.32
CA THR A 140 -2.09 11.50 6.72
C THR A 140 -2.70 10.27 7.40
N THR A 141 -3.16 9.30 6.62
CA THR A 141 -3.91 8.15 7.14
C THR A 141 -2.98 7.08 7.70
N LYS A 142 -3.50 6.25 8.61
CA LYS A 142 -2.83 5.03 9.09
C LYS A 142 -2.55 4.00 7.98
N ALA A 143 -3.09 4.21 6.78
CA ALA A 143 -2.81 3.37 5.62
C ALA A 143 -1.50 3.74 4.89
N LEU A 144 -0.80 4.80 5.31
CA LEU A 144 0.44 5.28 4.69
C LEU A 144 1.52 4.18 4.61
N ASP A 145 1.63 3.35 5.65
CA ASP A 145 2.59 2.23 5.68
C ASP A 145 2.36 1.23 4.53
N MET A 146 1.10 0.92 4.26
CA MET A 146 0.73 0.04 3.16
C MET A 146 0.86 0.74 1.81
N ALA A 147 0.57 2.04 1.75
CA ALA A 147 0.70 2.85 0.54
C ALA A 147 2.14 2.89 0.02
N PHE A 148 3.14 3.18 0.87
CA PHE A 148 4.53 3.14 0.41
C PHE A 148 5.01 1.73 0.08
N TYR A 149 4.51 0.70 0.78
CA TYR A 149 4.89 -0.68 0.51
C TYR A 149 4.40 -1.12 -0.86
N VAL A 150 3.12 -0.91 -1.17
CA VAL A 150 2.58 -1.24 -2.49
C VAL A 150 3.23 -0.43 -3.60
N SER A 151 3.46 0.87 -3.36
CA SER A 151 4.16 1.75 -4.31
C SER A 151 5.55 1.22 -4.64
N ALA A 152 6.32 0.82 -3.62
CA ALA A 152 7.66 0.28 -3.83
C ALA A 152 7.63 -1.02 -4.64
N ILE A 153 6.78 -1.98 -4.27
CA ILE A 153 6.65 -3.25 -4.99
C ILE A 153 6.23 -3.02 -6.45
N TYR A 154 5.24 -2.15 -6.67
CA TYR A 154 4.74 -1.79 -7.99
C TYR A 154 5.84 -1.17 -8.86
N LEU A 155 6.54 -0.16 -8.36
CA LEU A 155 7.60 0.55 -9.09
C LEU A 155 8.83 -0.33 -9.38
N THR A 156 9.00 -1.43 -8.65
CA THR A 156 10.08 -2.40 -8.91
C THR A 156 9.66 -3.59 -9.77
N ARG A 157 8.40 -3.64 -10.24
CA ARG A 157 7.96 -4.70 -11.15
C ARG A 157 8.73 -4.63 -12.48
N PRO A 158 9.11 -5.77 -13.08
CA PRO A 158 9.85 -5.81 -14.33
C PRO A 158 9.20 -5.06 -15.50
N ASP A 159 7.87 -5.08 -15.62
CA ASP A 159 7.10 -4.47 -16.70
C ASP A 159 6.68 -3.01 -16.43
N VAL A 160 6.95 -2.50 -15.24
CA VAL A 160 6.57 -1.14 -14.80
C VAL A 160 7.78 -0.24 -14.66
N LYS A 161 8.87 -0.77 -14.08
CA LYS A 161 10.01 0.00 -13.60
C LYS A 161 10.58 0.92 -14.69
N ASP A 162 10.80 0.43 -15.91
CA ASP A 162 11.50 1.17 -16.95
C ASP A 162 10.66 2.36 -17.45
N SER A 163 9.32 2.20 -17.46
CA SER A 163 8.38 3.22 -17.94
C SER A 163 7.98 4.23 -16.86
N TYR A 164 7.81 3.79 -15.60
CA TYR A 164 7.18 4.61 -14.55
C TYR A 164 8.12 5.04 -13.42
N LEU A 165 9.21 4.31 -13.14
CA LEU A 165 10.13 4.68 -12.06
C LEU A 165 10.84 6.02 -12.31
N PRO A 166 11.36 6.34 -13.51
CA PRO A 166 11.98 7.64 -13.76
C PRO A 166 11.00 8.79 -13.53
N GLY A 167 9.77 8.66 -14.03
CA GLY A 167 8.71 9.65 -13.82
C GLY A 167 8.33 9.80 -12.35
N PHE A 168 8.30 8.69 -11.60
CA PHE A 168 8.07 8.74 -10.16
C PHE A 168 9.20 9.44 -9.40
N ILE A 169 10.47 9.23 -9.77
CA ILE A 169 11.61 9.90 -9.12
C ILE A 169 11.58 11.40 -9.37
N ASN A 170 11.24 11.83 -10.59
CA ASN A 170 11.08 13.26 -10.90
C ASN A 170 9.96 13.89 -10.07
N TRP A 171 8.81 13.22 -10.01
CA TRP A 171 7.69 13.64 -9.16
C TRP A 171 8.07 13.65 -7.66
N ALA A 172 8.84 12.66 -7.20
CA ALA A 172 9.33 12.61 -5.83
C ALA A 172 10.23 13.82 -5.52
N HIS A 173 11.08 14.26 -6.45
CA HIS A 173 11.87 15.48 -6.28
C HIS A 173 10.99 16.71 -6.03
N GLU A 174 9.91 16.87 -6.80
CA GLU A 174 8.96 17.97 -6.62
C GLU A 174 8.31 17.95 -5.23
N VAL A 175 7.79 16.80 -4.81
CA VAL A 175 7.15 16.63 -3.50
C VAL A 175 8.15 16.92 -2.36
N LEU A 176 9.36 16.38 -2.45
CA LEU A 176 10.36 16.56 -1.39
C LEU A 176 10.80 18.02 -1.22
N THR A 177 10.65 18.86 -2.25
CA THR A 177 11.01 20.29 -2.18
C THR A 177 9.89 21.18 -1.65
N LYS A 178 8.61 20.87 -1.92
CA LYS A 178 7.50 21.83 -1.75
C LYS A 178 6.40 21.40 -0.78
N ASP A 179 6.28 20.12 -0.45
CA ASP A 179 5.11 19.59 0.28
C ASP A 179 5.29 19.51 1.80
N SER A 180 4.26 18.98 2.47
CA SER A 180 4.22 18.72 3.91
C SER A 180 5.19 17.60 4.32
N ALA A 181 5.64 17.62 5.58
CA ALA A 181 6.52 16.58 6.13
C ALA A 181 5.94 15.17 6.01
N GLN A 182 4.62 15.01 6.13
CA GLN A 182 3.92 13.74 6.02
C GLN A 182 3.96 13.19 4.59
N PHE A 183 3.77 14.06 3.59
CA PHE A 183 3.88 13.64 2.21
C PHE A 183 5.34 13.25 1.87
N LYS A 184 6.30 14.03 2.36
CA LYS A 184 7.73 13.72 2.24
C LYS A 184 8.08 12.36 2.87
N GLU A 185 7.50 12.02 4.01
CA GLU A 185 7.67 10.70 4.64
C GLU A 185 7.19 9.56 3.73
N GLY A 186 6.00 9.69 3.13
CA GLY A 186 5.46 8.70 2.21
C GLY A 186 6.39 8.46 1.01
N VAL A 187 6.85 9.55 0.39
CA VAL A 187 7.76 9.48 -0.77
C VAL A 187 9.12 8.90 -0.40
N LEU A 188 9.75 9.36 0.69
CA LEU A 188 11.04 8.81 1.15
C LEU A 188 10.91 7.32 1.53
N SER A 189 9.81 6.93 2.19
CA SER A 189 9.56 5.53 2.54
C SER A 189 9.41 4.65 1.30
N THR A 190 8.75 5.18 0.26
CA THR A 190 8.59 4.52 -1.04
C THR A 190 9.94 4.34 -1.72
N LEU A 191 10.74 5.42 -1.83
CA LEU A 191 12.09 5.36 -2.40
C LEU A 191 12.96 4.35 -1.65
N ALA A 192 12.90 4.34 -0.31
CA ALA A 192 13.64 3.37 0.48
C ALA A 192 13.18 1.94 0.13
N GLY A 193 11.88 1.72 -0.05
CA GLY A 193 11.31 0.46 -0.48
C GLY A 193 11.79 0.04 -1.87
N VAL A 194 11.83 0.98 -2.83
CA VAL A 194 12.32 0.76 -4.19
C VAL A 194 13.77 0.25 -4.16
N PHE A 195 14.69 0.93 -3.48
CA PHE A 195 16.08 0.47 -3.35
C PHE A 195 16.24 -0.83 -2.55
N LYS A 196 15.25 -1.21 -1.73
CA LYS A 196 15.26 -2.48 -0.99
C LYS A 196 14.79 -3.66 -1.82
N HIS A 197 13.79 -3.44 -2.68
CA HIS A 197 13.08 -4.50 -3.38
C HIS A 197 13.50 -4.64 -4.84
N GLY A 198 14.05 -3.58 -5.44
CA GLY A 198 14.55 -3.58 -6.82
C GLY A 198 15.89 -4.29 -6.96
N GLN A 199 16.19 -4.74 -8.17
CA GLN A 199 17.50 -5.31 -8.51
C GLN A 199 18.58 -4.23 -8.44
N ARG A 200 19.73 -4.56 -7.83
CA ARG A 200 20.79 -3.60 -7.50
C ARG A 200 21.24 -2.82 -8.73
N GLU A 201 21.51 -3.53 -9.83
CA GLU A 201 22.06 -2.99 -11.07
C GLU A 201 21.14 -1.90 -11.66
N GLN A 202 19.84 -2.15 -11.67
CA GLN A 202 18.84 -1.21 -12.19
C GLN A 202 18.64 -0.01 -11.28
N MET A 203 18.57 -0.24 -9.96
CA MET A 203 18.39 0.87 -9.02
C MET A 203 19.60 1.80 -8.97
N MET A 204 20.81 1.29 -9.28
CA MET A 204 22.03 2.09 -9.36
C MET A 204 21.98 3.18 -10.45
N GLU A 205 21.22 2.98 -11.52
CA GLU A 205 21.01 4.00 -12.56
C GLU A 205 20.31 5.25 -12.01
N HIS A 206 19.51 5.07 -10.96
CA HIS A 206 18.73 6.12 -10.31
C HIS A 206 19.34 6.63 -8.99
N ALA A 207 20.27 5.86 -8.40
CA ALA A 207 20.92 6.14 -7.12
C ALA A 207 21.44 7.58 -7.00
N HIS A 208 22.19 8.04 -8.01
CA HIS A 208 22.80 9.36 -7.99
C HIS A 208 21.76 10.50 -8.04
N ALA A 209 20.69 10.35 -8.83
CA ALA A 209 19.62 11.35 -8.92
C ALA A 209 18.84 11.48 -7.60
N VAL A 210 18.53 10.35 -6.97
CA VAL A 210 17.84 10.32 -5.67
C VAL A 210 18.75 10.88 -4.56
N LEU A 211 20.02 10.47 -4.52
CA LEU A 211 20.98 10.98 -3.53
C LEU A 211 21.17 12.50 -3.67
N ARG A 212 21.34 12.99 -4.89
CA ARG A 212 21.44 14.44 -5.15
C ARG A 212 20.22 15.18 -4.62
N THR A 213 19.02 14.68 -4.90
CA THR A 213 17.77 15.26 -4.40
C THR A 213 17.77 15.36 -2.87
N ILE A 214 18.09 14.27 -2.18
CA ILE A 214 18.15 14.23 -0.71
C ILE A 214 19.16 15.22 -0.15
N LEU A 215 20.36 15.32 -0.74
CA LEU A 215 21.42 16.21 -0.27
C LEU A 215 21.11 17.70 -0.52
N THR A 216 20.33 18.01 -1.55
CA THR A 216 19.95 19.40 -1.87
C THR A 216 18.85 19.95 -0.95
N ILE A 217 18.05 19.08 -0.35
CA ILE A 217 16.88 19.50 0.42
C ILE A 217 17.27 19.78 1.86
N LYS A 218 17.01 21.01 2.31
CA LYS A 218 17.16 21.42 3.71
C LYS A 218 15.85 21.17 4.45
N PHE A 219 15.75 20.04 5.11
CA PHE A 219 14.61 19.74 5.99
C PHE A 219 14.66 20.61 7.25
N GLN A 220 13.53 21.22 7.60
CA GLN A 220 13.41 21.96 8.85
C GLN A 220 13.43 21.01 10.06
N PRO A 221 13.83 21.47 11.26
CA PRO A 221 13.88 20.63 12.45
C PRO A 221 12.56 19.93 12.78
N SER A 222 11.42 20.60 12.54
CA SER A 222 10.08 20.02 12.73
C SER A 222 9.77 18.89 11.75
N GLU A 223 10.19 19.02 10.48
CA GLU A 223 10.01 17.98 9.47
C GLU A 223 10.87 16.76 9.76
N LEU A 224 12.10 16.97 10.25
CA LEU A 224 13.03 15.90 10.60
C LEU A 224 12.47 14.94 11.65
N LEU A 225 11.57 15.39 12.54
CA LEU A 225 10.89 14.51 13.49
C LEU A 225 10.10 13.39 12.78
N ILE A 226 9.59 13.66 11.59
CA ILE A 226 8.77 12.76 10.79
C ILE A 226 9.66 12.03 9.77
N VAL A 227 10.46 12.77 9.00
CA VAL A 227 11.17 12.20 7.84
C VAL A 227 12.52 11.56 8.16
N LYS A 228 13.08 11.74 9.37
CA LYS A 228 14.44 11.24 9.68
C LYS A 228 14.60 9.74 9.46
N LYS A 229 13.62 8.94 9.90
CA LYS A 229 13.67 7.48 9.78
C LYS A 229 13.67 7.01 8.32
N PRO A 230 12.73 7.43 7.44
CA PRO A 230 12.78 7.05 6.04
C PRO A 230 13.98 7.66 5.30
N LEU A 231 14.37 8.90 5.62
CA LEU A 231 15.56 9.54 5.04
C LEU A 231 16.82 8.69 5.23
N VAL A 232 17.10 8.28 6.47
CA VAL A 232 18.25 7.40 6.79
C VAL A 232 18.14 6.07 6.03
N LYS A 233 16.95 5.49 5.94
CA LYS A 233 16.75 4.23 5.21
C LYS A 233 17.03 4.36 3.71
N VAL A 234 16.64 5.47 3.06
CA VAL A 234 16.97 5.69 1.64
C VAL A 234 18.48 5.78 1.49
N THR A 235 19.13 6.65 2.28
CA THR A 235 20.58 6.88 2.18
C THR A 235 21.40 5.61 2.42
N GLN A 236 20.97 4.73 3.32
CA GLN A 236 21.65 3.45 3.59
C GLN A 236 21.49 2.40 2.48
N ARG A 237 20.48 2.54 1.61
CA ARG A 237 20.13 1.53 0.58
C ARG A 237 20.62 1.91 -0.82
N ILE A 238 20.91 3.20 -1.03
CA ILE A 238 21.65 3.70 -2.19
C ILE A 238 23.09 3.19 -2.08
#